data_AF-C0P7N0-F1
#
_entry.id   AF-C0P7N0-F1
#
_cell.length_a   1.000
_cell.length_b   1.000
_cell.length_c   1.000
_cell.angle_alpha   90.00
_cell.angle_beta   90.00
_cell.angle_gamma   90.00
#
_symmetry.space_group_name_H-M   'P 1'
#
loop_
_entity.id
_entity.type
_entity.pdbx_description
1 polymer ?
#
loop_
_entity_poly.entity_id
_entity_poly.type
_entity_poly.pdbx_seq_one_letter_code
_entity_poly.pdbx_strand_id
1 'polypeptide(L)'
;MAAPAPAPKQEELQPHAVRDQLPSVSYCLTSPPPWPEAVLLGFQHYLVMLGTTVIIPTALVPQMGGGNEEKARVVQTLLFVAGINTLVQSFLGTRLPAVMGASYTFVAPTISIVLAGRYSGIADPHEKFVRIMRGTQGAFIVASTLQIIMGFSGLWRIVVRLLSPLSAAPLVALVGFGLYELGFPSVAKCVEIGLPQILLLVALSQYIPHAAPLLSTAFERFAVIMSIALIWLYAFFLTVGGAYKNAAPKTQFHCRTDRSGLVGGAPWISVPYPFQWGAPTFDAGEAFAMMAASFVALVESTGAFIAVSRYASATPCPPSVMSRGIGWQGVGILLGGIFGTANGTSVSVENAGLLGLTRVGSRRVVQISAGFMIFFSILGEAHAFM
;
A
#
# COMPACT_ATOMS: atom_id res chain seq x y z
N MET A 1 -13.26 -59.16 -34.08
CA MET A 1 -12.46 -58.27 -33.21
C MET A 1 -12.84 -56.84 -33.54
N ALA A 2 -13.69 -56.22 -32.72
CA ALA A 2 -14.09 -54.83 -32.89
C ALA A 2 -13.01 -53.93 -32.28
N ALA A 3 -12.56 -52.92 -33.03
CA ALA A 3 -11.55 -51.96 -32.57
C ALA A 3 -12.12 -51.11 -31.39
N PRO A 4 -11.31 -50.77 -30.38
CA PRO A 4 -11.77 -49.93 -29.28
C PRO A 4 -11.99 -48.50 -29.77
N ALA A 5 -13.11 -47.90 -29.34
CA ALA A 5 -13.46 -46.51 -29.64
C ALA A 5 -12.40 -45.54 -29.08
N PRO A 6 -12.09 -44.44 -29.79
CA PRO A 6 -11.12 -43.46 -29.31
C PRO A 6 -11.61 -42.76 -28.04
N ALA A 7 -10.71 -42.58 -27.08
CA ALA A 7 -10.98 -41.86 -25.83
C ALA A 7 -11.49 -40.43 -26.12
N PRO A 8 -12.49 -39.93 -25.37
CA PRO A 8 -12.98 -38.56 -25.56
C PRO A 8 -11.85 -37.58 -25.23
N LYS A 9 -11.45 -36.81 -26.25
CA LYS A 9 -10.55 -35.66 -26.11
C LYS A 9 -11.35 -34.44 -25.66
N GLN A 10 -10.64 -33.61 -24.89
CA GLN A 10 -10.99 -32.28 -24.38
C GLN A 10 -11.82 -32.32 -23.10
N GLU A 11 -11.07 -32.22 -22.00
CA GLU A 11 -11.47 -31.56 -20.76
C GLU A 11 -12.00 -30.16 -21.14
N GLU A 12 -13.29 -30.11 -21.44
CA GLU A 12 -14.04 -28.88 -21.64
C GLU A 12 -13.75 -28.02 -20.42
N LEU A 13 -13.14 -26.86 -20.64
CA LEU A 13 -12.71 -25.95 -19.58
C LEU A 13 -13.98 -25.43 -18.90
N GLN A 14 -14.51 -26.22 -17.97
CA GLN A 14 -15.75 -25.89 -17.30
C GLN A 14 -15.54 -24.54 -16.63
N PRO A 15 -16.44 -23.57 -16.84
CA PRO A 15 -16.42 -22.34 -16.07
C PRO A 15 -16.35 -22.74 -14.60
N HIS A 16 -15.36 -22.25 -13.86
CA HIS A 16 -15.27 -22.51 -12.43
C HIS A 16 -16.65 -22.26 -11.83
N ALA A 17 -17.18 -23.25 -11.09
CA ALA A 17 -18.45 -23.12 -10.41
C ALA A 17 -18.46 -21.78 -9.67
N VAL A 18 -19.54 -21.00 -9.85
CA VAL A 18 -19.71 -19.71 -9.20
C VAL A 18 -19.64 -19.95 -7.70
N ARG A 19 -18.46 -19.74 -7.11
CA ARG A 19 -18.32 -19.76 -5.66
C ARG A 19 -19.18 -18.63 -5.12
N ASP A 20 -19.83 -18.87 -3.97
CA ASP A 20 -20.69 -17.91 -3.29
C ASP A 20 -20.11 -16.49 -3.40
N GLN A 21 -20.79 -15.64 -4.16
CA GLN A 21 -20.53 -14.21 -4.12
C GLN A 21 -20.82 -13.75 -2.70
N LEU A 22 -19.96 -12.91 -2.12
CA LEU A 22 -20.26 -12.34 -0.82
C LEU A 22 -21.63 -11.64 -0.93
N PRO A 23 -22.65 -12.04 -0.15
CA PRO A 23 -23.91 -11.31 -0.14
C PRO A 23 -23.60 -9.85 0.23
N SER A 24 -24.26 -8.90 -0.41
CA SER A 24 -24.15 -7.43 -0.19
C SER A 24 -23.04 -6.64 -0.92
N VAL A 25 -22.35 -7.17 -1.93
CA VAL A 25 -21.46 -6.31 -2.77
C VAL A 25 -22.28 -5.32 -3.59
N SER A 26 -22.02 -4.02 -3.38
CA SER A 26 -22.76 -2.92 -4.02
C SER A 26 -22.34 -2.69 -5.48
N TYR A 27 -21.04 -2.81 -5.75
CA TYR A 27 -20.49 -2.66 -7.11
C TYR A 27 -19.47 -3.75 -7.40
N CYS A 28 -19.74 -4.53 -8.44
CA CYS A 28 -18.82 -5.56 -8.92
C CYS A 28 -17.63 -4.95 -9.68
N LEU A 29 -16.65 -5.80 -9.97
CA LEU A 29 -15.39 -5.48 -10.62
C LEU A 29 -15.48 -4.58 -11.88
N THR A 30 -16.50 -4.79 -12.72
CA THR A 30 -16.72 -4.07 -14.00
C THR A 30 -17.86 -3.05 -13.94
N SER A 31 -18.54 -2.93 -12.80
CA SER A 31 -19.64 -1.98 -12.62
C SER A 31 -19.12 -0.72 -11.90
N PRO A 32 -18.92 0.40 -12.61
CA PRO A 32 -18.50 1.63 -11.97
C PRO A 32 -19.68 2.32 -11.25
N PRO A 33 -19.47 2.85 -10.03
CA PRO A 33 -20.41 3.78 -9.43
C PRO A 33 -20.58 5.04 -10.30
N PRO A 34 -21.64 5.84 -10.06
CA PRO A 34 -21.78 7.17 -10.61
C PRO A 34 -20.51 8.00 -10.37
N TRP A 35 -20.17 8.88 -11.32
CA TRP A 35 -18.91 9.63 -11.27
C TRP A 35 -18.62 10.35 -9.94
N PRO A 36 -19.57 11.08 -9.31
CA PRO A 36 -19.30 11.75 -8.04
C PRO A 36 -18.94 10.76 -6.92
N GLU A 37 -19.67 9.64 -6.84
CA GLU A 37 -19.40 8.58 -5.87
C GLU A 37 -18.05 7.89 -6.17
N ALA A 38 -17.75 7.63 -7.44
CA ALA A 38 -16.48 7.04 -7.86
C ALA A 38 -15.28 7.92 -7.48
N VAL A 39 -15.43 9.24 -7.61
CA VAL A 39 -14.39 10.22 -7.26
C VAL A 39 -14.16 10.27 -5.75
N LEU A 40 -15.23 10.34 -4.96
CA LEU A 40 -15.13 10.34 -3.50
C LEU A 40 -14.52 9.03 -2.95
N LEU A 41 -14.95 7.89 -3.48
CA LEU A 41 -14.38 6.59 -3.10
C LEU A 41 -12.93 6.45 -3.57
N GLY A 42 -12.58 6.99 -4.74
CA GLY A 42 -11.19 7.01 -5.21
C GLY A 42 -10.30 7.86 -4.30
N PHE A 43 -10.83 8.99 -3.82
CA PHE A 43 -10.16 9.82 -2.82
C PHE A 43 -10.02 9.10 -1.47
N GLN A 44 -11.01 8.30 -1.06
CA GLN A 44 -10.93 7.45 0.14
C GLN A 44 -9.78 6.44 0.07
N HIS A 45 -9.65 5.73 -1.05
CA HIS A 45 -8.54 4.80 -1.28
C HIS A 45 -7.18 5.50 -1.23
N TYR A 46 -7.11 6.74 -1.74
CA TYR A 46 -5.90 7.55 -1.67
C TYR A 46 -5.56 7.93 -0.21
N LEU A 47 -6.53 8.43 0.57
CA LEU A 47 -6.32 8.80 1.98
C LEU A 47 -5.85 7.62 2.82
N VAL A 48 -6.42 6.44 2.61
CA VAL A 48 -5.98 5.22 3.30
C VAL A 48 -4.53 4.88 2.94
N MET A 49 -4.16 4.96 1.66
CA MET A 49 -2.78 4.68 1.21
C MET A 49 -1.77 5.74 1.68
N LEU A 50 -2.20 7.00 1.85
CA LEU A 50 -1.35 8.10 2.30
C LEU A 50 -0.74 7.82 3.67
N GLY A 51 -1.49 7.19 4.58
CA GLY A 51 -1.03 6.86 5.93
C GLY A 51 0.28 6.06 5.91
N THR A 52 0.32 4.92 5.23
CA THR A 52 1.53 4.10 5.12
C THR A 52 2.65 4.77 4.35
N THR A 53 2.30 5.54 3.32
CA THR A 53 3.26 6.28 2.50
C THR A 53 3.97 7.39 3.26
N VAL A 54 3.32 8.01 4.25
CA VAL A 54 3.95 9.03 5.10
C VAL A 54 4.70 8.41 6.28
N ILE A 55 4.15 7.35 6.89
CA ILE A 55 4.74 6.71 8.09
C ILE A 55 6.13 6.15 7.79
N ILE A 56 6.29 5.46 6.66
CA ILE A 56 7.54 4.75 6.32
C ILE A 56 8.72 5.72 6.12
N PRO A 57 8.64 6.76 5.26
CA PRO A 57 9.69 7.76 5.12
C PRO A 57 9.93 8.55 6.41
N THR A 58 8.88 8.85 7.18
CA THR A 58 9.03 9.52 8.48
C THR A 58 9.85 8.71 9.47
N ALA A 59 9.80 7.37 9.38
CA ALA A 59 10.64 6.48 10.18
C ALA A 59 12.06 6.33 9.61
N LEU A 60 12.22 6.22 8.28
CA LEU A 60 13.48 5.88 7.64
C LEU A 60 14.40 7.10 7.38
N VAL A 61 13.87 8.19 6.86
CA VAL A 61 14.66 9.34 6.38
C VAL A 61 15.49 9.99 7.49
N PRO A 62 14.97 10.22 8.71
CA PRO A 62 15.79 10.77 9.80
C PRO A 62 16.97 9.86 10.18
N GLN A 63 16.80 8.53 10.10
CA GLN A 63 17.88 7.58 10.41
C GLN A 63 18.96 7.55 9.33
N MET A 64 18.59 7.86 8.08
CA MET A 64 19.51 8.02 6.95
C MET A 64 20.33 9.32 7.03
N GLY A 65 19.93 10.28 7.87
CA GLY A 65 20.53 11.61 7.95
C GLY A 65 19.81 12.70 7.14
N GLY A 66 18.64 12.37 6.57
CA GLY A 66 17.82 13.32 5.81
C GLY A 66 16.94 14.18 6.72
N GLY A 67 16.68 15.41 6.29
CA GLY A 67 15.82 16.36 6.97
C GLY A 67 14.36 16.29 6.51
N ASN A 68 13.64 17.38 6.76
CA ASN A 68 12.24 17.52 6.36
C ASN A 68 12.07 17.63 4.84
N GLU A 69 13.03 18.23 4.14
CA GLU A 69 12.97 18.35 2.68
C GLU A 69 13.15 17.00 1.98
N GLU A 70 14.16 16.23 2.38
CA GLU A 70 14.39 14.89 1.86
C GLU A 70 13.20 13.99 2.17
N LYS A 71 12.64 14.10 3.38
CA LYS A 71 11.44 13.36 3.79
C LYS A 71 10.27 13.66 2.87
N ALA A 72 9.99 14.92 2.60
CA ALA A 72 8.92 15.33 1.69
C ALA A 72 9.16 14.82 0.25
N ARG A 73 10.38 14.93 -0.27
CA ARG A 73 10.73 14.41 -1.60
C ARG A 73 10.57 12.88 -1.71
N VAL A 74 10.96 12.13 -0.67
CA VAL A 74 10.77 10.68 -0.64
C VAL A 74 9.28 10.32 -0.61
N VAL A 75 8.45 11.02 0.20
CA VAL A 75 6.99 10.83 0.21
C VAL A 75 6.38 11.10 -1.16
N GLN A 76 6.74 12.22 -1.80
CA GLN A 76 6.29 12.55 -3.17
C GLN A 76 6.63 11.44 -4.16
N THR A 77 7.87 10.99 -4.15
CA THR A 77 8.36 9.96 -5.07
C THR A 77 7.64 8.64 -4.84
N LEU A 78 7.41 8.28 -3.57
CA LEU A 78 6.71 7.07 -3.20
C LEU A 78 5.25 7.11 -3.67
N LEU A 79 4.53 8.22 -3.47
CA LEU A 79 3.17 8.42 -3.98
C LEU A 79 3.11 8.33 -5.51
N PHE A 80 4.08 8.95 -6.20
CA PHE A 80 4.14 8.93 -7.67
C PHE A 80 4.24 7.51 -8.21
N VAL A 81 5.23 6.76 -7.70
CA VAL A 81 5.51 5.39 -8.13
C VAL A 81 4.38 4.45 -7.70
N ALA A 82 3.80 4.63 -6.52
CA ALA A 82 2.63 3.89 -6.07
C ALA A 82 1.41 4.10 -7.00
N GLY A 83 1.18 5.34 -7.45
CA GLY A 83 0.15 5.66 -8.44
C GLY A 83 0.38 4.94 -9.78
N ILE A 84 1.61 5.04 -10.33
CA ILE A 84 1.98 4.32 -11.56
C ILE A 84 1.80 2.81 -11.41
N ASN A 85 2.30 2.24 -10.31
CA ASN A 85 2.21 0.81 -10.03
C ASN A 85 0.76 0.36 -9.89
N THR A 86 -0.10 1.16 -9.27
CA THR A 86 -1.53 0.87 -9.15
C THR A 86 -2.21 0.87 -10.52
N LEU A 87 -1.92 1.84 -11.39
CA LEU A 87 -2.43 1.85 -12.77
C LEU A 87 -1.97 0.60 -13.53
N VAL A 88 -0.66 0.34 -13.53
CA VAL A 88 -0.05 -0.82 -14.19
C VAL A 88 -0.68 -2.14 -13.70
N GLN A 89 -0.89 -2.28 -12.39
CA GLN A 89 -1.50 -3.47 -11.80
C GLN A 89 -2.98 -3.62 -12.20
N SER A 90 -3.71 -2.51 -12.27
CA SER A 90 -5.14 -2.49 -12.63
C SER A 90 -5.38 -2.75 -14.13
N PHE A 91 -4.46 -2.36 -15.01
CA PHE A 91 -4.58 -2.56 -16.46
C PHE A 91 -3.92 -3.84 -16.96
N LEU A 92 -2.67 -4.09 -16.56
CA LEU A 92 -1.80 -5.14 -17.10
C LEU A 92 -1.56 -6.28 -16.11
N GLY A 93 -1.55 -6.00 -14.81
CA GLY A 93 -1.34 -6.95 -13.73
C GLY A 93 -2.50 -7.91 -13.49
N THR A 94 -3.01 -7.95 -12.27
CA THR A 94 -4.14 -8.82 -11.92
C THR A 94 -5.47 -8.33 -12.48
N ARG A 95 -5.58 -7.04 -12.84
CA ARG A 95 -6.86 -6.39 -13.18
C ARG A 95 -7.90 -6.48 -12.07
N LEU A 96 -7.44 -6.64 -10.83
CA LEU A 96 -8.25 -6.51 -9.62
C LEU A 96 -8.21 -5.06 -9.12
N PRO A 97 -9.15 -4.63 -8.26
CA PRO A 97 -9.10 -3.33 -7.61
C PRO A 97 -8.06 -3.35 -6.48
N ALA A 98 -6.81 -3.66 -6.82
CA ALA A 98 -5.70 -3.72 -5.90
C ALA A 98 -4.89 -2.41 -6.00
N VAL A 99 -4.81 -1.68 -4.89
CA VAL A 99 -3.92 -0.52 -4.76
C VAL A 99 -2.52 -1.03 -4.43
N MET A 100 -1.52 -0.53 -5.15
CA MET A 100 -0.11 -0.79 -4.87
C MET A 100 0.46 0.37 -4.04
N GLY A 101 1.24 0.07 -3.01
CA GLY A 101 1.80 1.07 -2.11
C GLY A 101 3.13 0.63 -1.50
N ALA A 102 3.61 1.41 -0.53
CA ALA A 102 4.78 1.05 0.27
C ALA A 102 4.53 -0.22 1.08
N SER A 103 5.60 -0.97 1.38
CA SER A 103 5.49 -2.18 2.19
C SER A 103 6.37 -2.13 3.44
N TYR A 104 5.81 -2.55 4.57
CA TYR A 104 6.58 -2.69 5.80
C TYR A 104 7.63 -3.80 5.73
N THR A 105 7.47 -4.78 4.84
CA THR A 105 8.43 -5.87 4.63
C THR A 105 9.82 -5.36 4.23
N PHE A 106 9.91 -4.20 3.57
CA PHE A 106 11.19 -3.61 3.19
C PHE A 106 11.78 -2.68 4.27
N VAL A 107 11.05 -2.34 5.33
CA VAL A 107 11.54 -1.41 6.37
C VAL A 107 12.73 -2.00 7.12
N ALA A 108 12.62 -3.24 7.60
CA ALA A 108 13.70 -3.89 8.35
C ALA A 108 14.99 -4.07 7.51
N PRO A 109 14.95 -4.58 6.27
CA PRO A 109 16.11 -4.59 5.38
C PRO A 109 16.67 -3.19 5.12
N THR A 110 15.81 -2.18 4.94
CA THR A 110 16.27 -0.80 4.74
C THR A 110 17.01 -0.28 5.97
N ILE A 111 16.50 -0.53 7.18
CA ILE A 111 17.20 -0.19 8.42
C ILE A 111 18.56 -0.92 8.50
N SER A 112 18.63 -2.18 8.07
CA SER A 112 19.90 -2.91 8.00
C SER A 112 20.90 -2.24 7.04
N ILE A 113 20.44 -1.68 5.92
CA ILE A 113 21.27 -0.90 4.99
C ILE A 113 21.71 0.41 5.65
N VAL A 114 20.79 1.12 6.30
CA VAL A 114 21.07 2.39 7.01
C VAL A 114 22.16 2.21 8.07
N LEU A 115 22.14 1.09 8.78
CA LEU A 115 23.09 0.75 9.85
C LEU A 115 24.36 0.05 9.35
N ALA A 116 24.52 -0.14 8.03
CA ALA A 116 25.70 -0.81 7.48
C ALA A 116 26.98 -0.03 7.80
N GLY A 117 28.03 -0.73 8.22
CA GLY A 117 29.30 -0.13 8.64
C GLY A 117 29.98 0.72 7.56
N ARG A 118 29.66 0.53 6.28
CA ARG A 118 30.18 1.35 5.17
C ARG A 118 29.69 2.81 5.19
N TYR A 119 28.63 3.11 5.94
CA TYR A 119 28.07 4.46 6.08
C TYR A 119 28.42 5.12 7.42
N SER A 120 29.10 4.43 8.34
CA SER A 120 29.36 4.95 9.69
C SER A 120 30.42 6.05 9.73
N GLY A 121 31.34 6.08 8.76
CA GLY A 121 32.43 7.06 8.68
C GLY A 121 32.09 8.39 8.00
N ILE A 122 30.83 8.61 7.60
CA ILE A 122 30.41 9.82 6.89
C ILE A 122 29.95 10.86 7.92
N ALA A 123 30.68 11.97 8.02
CA ALA A 123 30.39 13.04 8.98
C ALA A 123 29.20 13.92 8.55
N ASP A 124 29.03 14.17 7.24
CA ASP A 124 27.94 14.98 6.72
C ASP A 124 26.61 14.18 6.64
N PRO A 125 25.54 14.59 7.34
CA PRO A 125 24.24 13.90 7.32
C PRO A 125 23.61 13.85 5.94
N HIS A 126 23.73 14.91 5.13
CA HIS A 126 23.12 14.95 3.80
C HIS A 126 23.83 14.02 2.83
N GLU A 127 25.17 14.03 2.81
CA GLU A 127 25.95 13.07 2.04
C GLU A 127 25.64 11.62 2.46
N LYS A 128 25.53 11.36 3.77
CA LYS A 128 25.15 10.04 4.29
C LYS A 128 23.79 9.60 3.74
N PHE A 129 22.80 10.48 3.78
CA PHE A 129 21.47 10.22 3.25
C PHE A 129 21.52 9.86 1.76
N VAL A 130 22.20 10.66 0.94
CA VAL A 130 22.31 10.42 -0.51
C VAL A 130 23.00 9.10 -0.80
N ARG A 131 24.09 8.77 -0.09
CA ARG A 131 24.79 7.49 -0.29
C ARG A 131 23.94 6.28 0.12
N ILE A 132 23.21 6.36 1.22
CA ILE A 132 22.28 5.30 1.63
C ILE A 132 21.15 5.13 0.61
N MET A 133 20.57 6.24 0.11
CA MET A 133 19.54 6.19 -0.91
C MET A 133 20.05 5.48 -2.17
N ARG A 134 21.27 5.78 -2.63
CA ARG A 134 21.89 5.12 -3.78
C ARG A 134 22.14 3.62 -3.57
N GLY A 135 22.54 3.21 -2.36
CA GLY A 135 22.64 1.78 -1.98
C GLY A 135 21.30 1.08 -2.02
N THR A 136 20.30 1.69 -1.38
CA THR A 136 18.93 1.17 -1.35
C THR A 136 18.33 1.04 -2.77
N GLN A 137 18.59 2.02 -3.64
CA GLN A 137 18.18 1.97 -5.05
C GLN A 137 18.79 0.79 -5.80
N GLY A 138 20.10 0.57 -5.67
CA GLY A 138 20.78 -0.57 -6.30
C GLY A 138 20.25 -1.90 -5.77
N ALA A 139 20.03 -2.00 -4.46
CA ALA A 139 19.47 -3.19 -3.83
C ALA A 139 18.04 -3.49 -4.31
N PHE A 140 17.18 -2.48 -4.46
CA PHE A 140 15.84 -2.65 -5.03
C PHE A 140 15.84 -3.07 -6.50
N ILE A 141 16.73 -2.50 -7.31
CA ILE A 141 16.89 -2.89 -8.72
C ILE A 141 17.24 -4.38 -8.79
N VAL A 142 18.19 -4.86 -7.99
CA VAL A 142 18.54 -6.29 -7.97
C VAL A 142 17.38 -7.13 -7.43
N ALA A 143 16.76 -6.73 -6.32
CA ALA A 143 15.65 -7.46 -5.72
C ALA A 143 14.43 -7.59 -6.63
N SER A 144 14.17 -6.57 -7.46
CA SER A 144 13.08 -6.58 -8.43
C SER A 144 13.20 -7.71 -9.45
N THR A 145 14.44 -8.07 -9.84
CA THR A 145 14.68 -9.13 -10.83
C THR A 145 14.13 -10.47 -10.36
N LEU A 146 14.22 -10.77 -9.06
CA LEU A 146 13.71 -11.99 -8.47
C LEU A 146 12.20 -12.12 -8.69
N GLN A 147 11.42 -11.09 -8.34
CA GLN A 147 9.97 -11.10 -8.55
C GLN A 147 9.56 -11.07 -10.03
N ILE A 148 10.26 -10.30 -10.87
CA ILE A 148 10.01 -10.25 -12.32
C ILE A 148 10.19 -11.65 -12.92
N ILE A 149 11.29 -12.32 -12.60
CA ILE A 149 11.58 -13.68 -13.07
C ILE A 149 10.52 -14.65 -12.55
N MET A 150 10.27 -14.70 -11.24
CA MET A 150 9.28 -15.64 -10.68
C MET A 150 7.86 -15.41 -11.20
N GLY A 151 7.48 -14.15 -11.41
CA GLY A 151 6.15 -13.76 -11.87
C GLY A 151 5.91 -14.05 -13.35
N PHE A 152 6.82 -13.62 -14.23
CA PHE A 152 6.64 -13.77 -15.68
C PHE A 152 7.07 -15.14 -16.23
N SER A 153 8.02 -15.84 -15.59
CA SER A 153 8.36 -17.22 -15.99
C SER A 153 7.24 -18.23 -15.72
N GLY A 154 6.24 -17.85 -14.91
CA GLY A 154 5.18 -18.75 -14.48
C GLY A 154 5.60 -19.71 -13.36
N LEU A 155 6.79 -19.56 -12.77
CA LEU A 155 7.16 -20.33 -11.56
C LEU A 155 6.16 -20.10 -10.43
N TRP A 156 5.76 -18.85 -10.22
CA TRP A 156 4.76 -18.53 -9.19
C TRP A 156 3.40 -19.17 -9.48
N ARG A 157 3.04 -19.35 -10.76
CA ARG A 157 1.81 -20.09 -11.15
C ARG A 157 1.79 -21.51 -10.58
N ILE A 158 2.94 -22.19 -10.52
CA ILE A 158 3.05 -23.55 -9.97
C ILE A 158 2.77 -23.53 -8.48
N VAL A 159 3.42 -22.62 -7.75
CA VAL A 159 3.21 -22.44 -6.30
C VAL A 159 1.75 -22.13 -5.99
N VAL A 160 1.14 -21.20 -6.74
CA VAL A 160 -0.25 -20.81 -6.54
C VAL A 160 -1.23 -21.95 -6.83
N ARG A 161 -0.93 -22.86 -7.76
CA ARG A 161 -1.76 -24.06 -7.97
C ARG A 161 -1.74 -25.02 -6.78
N LEU A 162 -0.65 -25.02 -6.01
CA LEU A 162 -0.53 -25.84 -4.80
C LEU A 162 -1.26 -25.21 -3.60
N LEU A 163 -1.68 -23.94 -3.70
CA LEU A 163 -2.42 -23.27 -2.64
C LEU A 163 -3.85 -23.81 -2.55
N SER A 164 -4.08 -24.68 -1.56
CA SER A 164 -5.43 -25.07 -1.14
C SER A 164 -6.07 -23.97 -0.29
N PRO A 165 -7.41 -23.95 -0.14
CA PRO A 165 -8.09 -23.02 0.77
C PRO A 165 -7.54 -23.07 2.21
N LEU A 166 -7.11 -24.25 2.67
CA LEU A 166 -6.49 -24.44 3.99
C LEU A 166 -5.13 -23.74 4.11
N SER A 167 -4.35 -23.67 3.03
CA SER A 167 -3.08 -22.92 3.01
C SER A 167 -3.26 -21.42 2.72
N ALA A 168 -4.36 -21.02 2.08
CA ALA A 168 -4.65 -19.63 1.78
C ALA A 168 -5.15 -18.84 3.00
N ALA A 169 -5.87 -19.48 3.93
CA ALA A 169 -6.40 -18.80 5.12
C ALA A 169 -5.28 -18.27 6.05
N PRO A 170 -4.25 -19.06 6.43
CA PRO A 170 -3.10 -18.55 7.18
C PRO A 170 -2.36 -17.43 6.45
N LEU A 171 -2.29 -17.51 5.12
CA LEU A 171 -1.67 -16.47 4.31
C LEU A 171 -2.44 -15.15 4.43
N VAL A 172 -3.75 -15.15 4.23
CA VAL A 172 -4.60 -13.95 4.38
C VAL A 172 -4.58 -13.44 5.84
N ALA A 173 -4.54 -14.35 6.82
CA ALA A 173 -4.43 -13.98 8.23
C ALA A 173 -3.10 -13.30 8.55
N LEU A 174 -1.98 -13.81 8.03
CA LEU A 174 -0.65 -13.19 8.18
C LEU A 174 -0.65 -11.75 7.65
N VAL A 175 -1.27 -11.54 6.49
CA VAL A 175 -1.42 -10.23 5.85
C VAL A 175 -2.23 -9.27 6.74
N GLY A 176 -3.37 -9.73 7.27
CA GLY A 176 -4.23 -8.92 8.15
C GLY A 176 -3.62 -8.62 9.51
N PHE A 177 -3.14 -9.65 10.22
CA PHE A 177 -2.53 -9.51 11.55
C PHE A 177 -1.16 -8.81 11.49
N GLY A 178 -0.40 -8.97 10.41
CA GLY A 178 0.85 -8.26 10.22
C GLY A 178 0.66 -6.74 10.23
N LEU A 179 -0.40 -6.25 9.57
CA LEU A 179 -0.74 -4.84 9.59
C LEU A 179 -1.18 -4.37 10.99
N TYR A 180 -1.90 -5.19 11.73
CA TYR A 180 -2.32 -4.89 13.11
C TYR A 180 -1.12 -4.63 14.03
N GLU A 181 -0.12 -5.52 13.99
CA GLU A 181 1.13 -5.40 14.76
C GLU A 181 1.90 -4.10 14.44
N LEU A 182 1.74 -3.57 13.23
CA LEU A 182 2.44 -2.35 12.78
C LEU A 182 1.63 -1.07 13.05
N GLY A 183 0.30 -1.14 12.90
CA GLY A 183 -0.60 -0.01 13.06
C GLY A 183 -0.86 0.37 14.53
N PHE A 184 -1.13 -0.62 15.39
CA PHE A 184 -1.48 -0.37 16.80
C PHE A 184 -0.39 0.37 17.60
N PRO A 185 0.90 0.04 17.47
CA PRO A 185 1.96 0.80 18.14
C PRO A 185 1.99 2.27 17.71
N SER A 186 1.61 2.58 16.47
CA SER A 186 1.54 3.96 15.98
C SER A 186 0.37 4.73 16.60
N VAL A 187 -0.79 4.09 16.72
CA VAL A 187 -1.96 4.64 17.44
C VAL A 187 -1.64 4.86 18.92
N ALA A 188 -0.91 3.93 19.54
CA ALA A 188 -0.53 4.01 20.95
C ALA A 188 0.43 5.17 21.27
N LYS A 189 1.16 5.71 20.28
CA LYS A 189 1.99 6.92 20.48
C LYS A 189 1.15 8.15 20.83
N CYS A 190 -0.10 8.19 20.39
CA CYS A 190 -1.05 9.24 20.71
C CYS A 190 -2.44 8.64 21.00
N VAL A 191 -2.59 8.01 22.17
CA VAL A 191 -3.83 7.33 22.55
C VAL A 191 -5.05 8.27 22.60
N GLU A 192 -4.84 9.55 22.94
CA GLU A 192 -5.90 10.56 23.05
C GLU A 192 -6.62 10.85 21.73
N ILE A 193 -5.93 10.68 20.60
CA ILE A 193 -6.50 10.84 19.24
C ILE A 193 -6.80 9.47 18.64
N GLY A 194 -5.92 8.51 18.88
CA GLY A 194 -6.02 7.17 18.36
C GLY A 194 -7.23 6.38 18.84
N LEU A 195 -7.53 6.42 20.14
CA LEU A 195 -8.67 5.68 20.71
C LEU A 195 -10.01 6.25 20.22
N PRO A 196 -10.25 7.58 20.23
CA PRO A 196 -11.45 8.14 19.61
C PRO A 196 -11.59 7.81 18.12
N GLN A 197 -10.48 7.76 17.36
CA GLN A 197 -10.53 7.37 15.94
C GLN A 197 -11.06 5.95 15.75
N ILE A 198 -10.58 4.99 16.54
CA ILE A 198 -11.04 3.59 16.48
C ILE A 198 -12.53 3.52 16.87
N LEU A 199 -12.91 4.15 17.99
CA LEU A 199 -14.29 4.16 18.46
C LEU A 199 -15.23 4.79 17.43
N LEU A 200 -14.83 5.91 16.84
CA LEU A 200 -15.60 6.62 15.82
C LEU A 200 -15.75 5.78 14.56
N LEU A 201 -14.67 5.15 14.09
CA LEU A 201 -14.73 4.27 12.92
C LEU A 201 -15.67 3.09 13.16
N VAL A 202 -15.61 2.44 14.32
CA VAL A 202 -16.50 1.33 14.68
C VAL A 202 -17.95 1.81 14.80
N ALA A 203 -18.19 2.96 15.42
CA ALA A 203 -19.53 3.53 15.54
C ALA A 203 -20.14 3.85 14.16
N LEU A 204 -19.37 4.50 13.27
CA LEU A 204 -19.82 4.87 11.92
C LEU A 204 -20.00 3.66 11.00
N SER A 205 -19.14 2.64 11.10
CA SER A 205 -19.14 1.49 10.19
C SER A 205 -20.00 0.31 10.65
N GLN A 206 -20.23 0.13 11.96
CA GLN A 206 -20.95 -1.04 12.49
C GLN A 206 -22.22 -0.66 13.25
N TYR A 207 -22.17 0.37 14.11
CA TYR A 207 -23.30 0.70 14.99
C TYR A 207 -24.40 1.47 14.27
N ILE A 208 -24.06 2.56 13.56
CA ILE A 208 -25.03 3.40 12.86
C ILE A 208 -25.76 2.66 11.72
N PRO A 209 -25.08 1.86 10.88
CA PRO A 209 -25.77 1.09 9.84
C PRO A 209 -26.79 0.09 10.39
N HIS A 210 -26.55 -0.44 11.59
CA HIS A 210 -27.49 -1.33 12.28
C HIS A 210 -28.66 -0.58 12.91
N ALA A 211 -28.43 0.61 13.45
CA ALA A 211 -29.46 1.44 14.09
C ALA A 211 -30.35 2.22 13.09
N ALA A 212 -29.81 2.61 11.94
CA ALA A 212 -30.49 3.43 10.93
C ALA A 212 -30.33 2.85 9.51
N PRO A 213 -31.10 1.80 9.14
CA PRO A 213 -30.95 1.10 7.87
C PRO A 213 -31.17 2.00 6.64
N LEU A 214 -31.95 3.08 6.76
CA LEU A 214 -32.18 4.07 5.70
C LEU A 214 -30.92 4.88 5.32
N LEU A 215 -29.98 5.07 6.25
CA LEU A 215 -28.71 5.80 6.03
C LEU A 215 -27.51 4.84 5.95
N SER A 216 -27.72 3.55 6.18
CA SER A 216 -26.67 2.51 6.27
C SER A 216 -25.70 2.52 5.10
N THR A 217 -26.21 2.66 3.86
CA THR A 217 -25.38 2.56 2.66
C THR A 217 -24.38 3.71 2.52
N ALA A 218 -24.76 4.92 2.94
CA ALA A 218 -23.86 6.09 2.89
C ALA A 218 -22.80 6.01 3.99
N PHE A 219 -23.20 5.62 5.21
CA PHE A 219 -22.26 5.49 6.33
C PHE A 219 -21.29 4.32 6.13
N GLU A 220 -21.74 3.14 5.66
CA GLU A 220 -20.84 2.01 5.38
C GLU A 220 -19.77 2.35 4.31
N ARG A 221 -20.15 3.08 3.26
CA ARG A 221 -19.25 3.44 2.16
C ARG A 221 -18.26 4.54 2.54
N PHE A 222 -18.70 5.55 3.28
CA PHE A 222 -17.90 6.75 3.58
C PHE A 222 -17.41 6.86 5.03
N ALA A 223 -17.63 5.83 5.87
CA ALA A 223 -17.23 5.82 7.28
C ALA A 223 -15.77 6.23 7.50
N VAL A 224 -14.87 5.80 6.63
CA VAL A 224 -13.43 6.10 6.74
C VAL A 224 -13.12 7.57 6.46
N ILE A 225 -13.68 8.17 5.40
CA ILE A 225 -13.49 9.60 5.15
C ILE A 225 -14.09 10.42 6.28
N MET A 226 -15.30 10.07 6.71
CA MET A 226 -15.99 10.78 7.78
C MET A 226 -15.24 10.68 9.11
N SER A 227 -14.70 9.51 9.46
CA SER A 227 -13.91 9.36 10.69
C SER A 227 -12.63 10.18 10.63
N ILE A 228 -11.89 10.13 9.51
CA ILE A 228 -10.67 10.92 9.30
C ILE A 228 -10.96 12.43 9.43
N ALA A 229 -12.04 12.93 8.79
CA ALA A 229 -12.40 14.34 8.86
C ALA A 229 -12.77 14.78 10.29
N LEU A 230 -13.57 13.98 10.99
CA LEU A 230 -14.02 14.26 12.35
C LEU A 230 -12.86 14.20 13.36
N ILE A 231 -11.98 13.20 13.26
CA ILE A 231 -10.84 13.11 14.18
C ILE A 231 -9.82 14.21 13.91
N TRP A 232 -9.63 14.61 12.65
CA TRP A 232 -8.76 15.72 12.32
C TRP A 232 -9.28 17.02 12.93
N LEU A 233 -10.59 17.28 12.85
CA LEU A 233 -11.22 18.43 13.52
C LEU A 233 -11.04 18.36 15.03
N TYR A 234 -11.26 17.20 15.64
CA TYR A 234 -11.03 16.98 17.07
C TYR A 234 -9.58 17.28 17.48
N ALA A 235 -8.61 16.74 16.73
CA ALA A 235 -7.18 16.98 16.95
C ALA A 235 -6.79 18.46 16.76
N PHE A 236 -7.39 19.14 15.78
CA PHE A 236 -7.21 20.56 15.54
C PHE A 236 -7.69 21.40 16.73
N PHE A 237 -8.89 21.14 17.26
CA PHE A 237 -9.41 21.84 18.43
C PHE A 237 -8.56 21.59 19.68
N LEU A 238 -8.06 20.38 19.90
CA LEU A 238 -7.13 20.10 21.00
C LEU A 238 -5.79 20.83 20.86
N THR A 239 -5.28 20.92 19.62
CA THR A 239 -4.03 21.62 19.32
C THR A 239 -4.17 23.12 19.56
N VAL A 240 -5.24 23.75 19.06
CA VAL A 240 -5.53 25.18 19.26
C VAL A 240 -5.87 25.50 20.72
N GLY A 241 -6.65 24.63 21.38
CA GLY A 241 -7.01 24.71 22.79
C GLY A 241 -5.81 24.59 23.74
N GLY A 242 -4.64 24.25 23.22
CA GLY A 242 -3.38 24.26 23.97
C GLY A 242 -3.15 23.05 24.86
N ALA A 243 -3.94 21.98 24.69
CA ALA A 243 -3.81 20.73 25.46
C ALA A 243 -2.38 20.17 25.42
N TYR A 244 -1.68 20.36 24.28
CA TYR A 244 -0.33 19.86 24.07
C TYR A 244 0.79 20.85 24.36
N LYS A 245 0.52 22.09 24.81
CA LYS A 245 1.57 23.13 24.98
C LYS A 245 2.63 22.77 26.02
N ASN A 246 2.25 22.07 27.09
CA ASN A 246 3.14 21.66 28.19
C ASN A 246 3.42 20.15 28.20
N ALA A 247 2.98 19.41 27.17
CA ALA A 247 3.20 17.97 27.08
C ALA A 247 4.65 17.65 26.68
N ALA A 248 5.07 16.40 26.94
CA ALA A 248 6.39 15.92 26.56
C ALA A 248 6.64 16.09 25.03
N PRO A 249 7.89 16.32 24.59
CA PRO A 249 8.21 16.54 23.17
C PRO A 249 7.67 15.43 22.26
N LYS A 250 7.73 14.16 22.70
CA LYS A 250 7.19 13.01 21.98
C LYS A 250 5.68 13.15 21.71
N THR A 251 4.92 13.60 22.70
CA THR A 251 3.48 13.86 22.56
C THR A 251 3.23 15.04 21.64
N GLN A 252 4.06 16.10 21.72
CA GLN A 252 3.94 17.25 20.81
C GLN A 252 4.22 16.89 19.35
N PHE A 253 5.16 15.99 19.06
CA PHE A 253 5.47 15.57 17.69
C PHE A 253 4.42 14.62 17.09
N HIS A 254 3.75 13.81 17.92
CA HIS A 254 2.80 12.79 17.44
C HIS A 254 1.33 13.19 17.54
N CYS A 255 0.95 14.06 18.48
CA CYS A 255 -0.45 14.42 18.73
C CYS A 255 -0.87 15.77 18.15
N ARG A 256 0.07 16.63 17.73
CA ARG A 256 -0.27 17.94 17.20
C ARG A 256 -0.39 17.93 15.69
N THR A 257 -1.36 18.68 15.18
CA THR A 257 -1.61 18.82 13.74
C THR A 257 -0.62 19.75 13.03
N ASP A 258 0.12 20.61 13.76
CA ASP A 258 1.02 21.63 13.21
C ASP A 258 2.50 21.22 13.14
N ARG A 259 2.85 19.99 13.55
CA ARG A 259 4.25 19.54 13.73
C ARG A 259 4.70 18.43 12.77
N SER A 260 3.98 18.22 11.66
CA SER A 260 4.33 17.19 10.68
C SER A 260 5.70 17.41 10.02
N GLY A 261 6.18 18.67 9.99
CA GLY A 261 7.44 19.06 9.36
C GLY A 261 7.46 18.76 7.85
N LEU A 262 6.30 18.56 7.24
CA LEU A 262 6.14 18.39 5.79
C LEU A 262 5.78 19.73 5.14
N VAL A 263 5.04 20.58 5.85
CA VAL A 263 4.66 21.93 5.41
C VAL A 263 5.91 22.81 5.36
N GLY A 264 6.20 23.37 4.19
CA GLY A 264 7.40 24.20 3.93
C GLY A 264 8.68 23.42 3.61
N GLY A 265 8.63 22.08 3.55
CA GLY A 265 9.80 21.24 3.21
C GLY A 265 9.97 20.95 1.72
N ALA A 266 8.98 21.26 0.87
CA ALA A 266 9.04 20.95 -0.54
C ALA A 266 8.48 22.07 -1.42
N PRO A 267 8.97 22.24 -2.66
CA PRO A 267 8.40 23.19 -3.59
C PRO A 267 6.96 22.82 -3.97
N TRP A 268 6.15 23.83 -4.28
CA TRP A 268 4.73 23.70 -4.64
C TRP A 268 4.48 22.71 -5.78
N ILE A 269 5.38 22.68 -6.77
CA ILE A 269 5.33 21.75 -7.90
C ILE A 269 6.68 21.04 -7.95
N SER A 270 6.66 19.72 -7.81
CA SER A 270 7.84 18.86 -7.88
C SER A 270 7.48 17.60 -8.65
N VAL A 271 8.15 17.34 -9.77
CA VAL A 271 7.95 16.11 -10.53
C VAL A 271 9.09 15.15 -10.22
N PRO A 272 8.83 14.00 -9.56
CA PRO A 272 9.85 13.00 -9.33
C PRO A 272 10.45 12.52 -10.66
N TYR A 273 11.77 12.43 -10.72
CA TYR A 273 12.50 12.00 -11.91
C TYR A 273 13.42 10.81 -11.58
N PRO A 274 13.72 9.95 -12.57
CA PRO A 274 14.58 8.79 -12.34
C PRO A 274 15.99 9.22 -11.89
N PHE A 275 16.58 8.45 -10.98
CA PHE A 275 17.92 8.67 -10.42
C PHE A 275 18.13 10.02 -9.73
N GLN A 276 17.09 10.58 -9.12
CA GLN A 276 17.18 11.89 -8.42
C GLN A 276 18.23 11.96 -7.30
N TRP A 277 18.60 10.82 -6.70
CA TRP A 277 19.64 10.74 -5.67
C TRP A 277 21.03 10.36 -6.23
N GLY A 278 21.17 10.26 -7.55
CA GLY A 278 22.40 9.86 -8.24
C GLY A 278 22.43 8.40 -8.70
N ALA A 279 23.56 7.96 -9.24
CA ALA A 279 23.71 6.62 -9.81
C ALA A 279 23.65 5.53 -8.72
N PRO A 280 22.87 4.45 -8.92
CA PRO A 280 22.71 3.39 -7.93
C PRO A 280 24.04 2.69 -7.65
N THR A 281 24.25 2.30 -6.39
CA THR A 281 25.42 1.51 -5.98
C THR A 281 24.96 0.12 -5.62
N PHE A 282 25.69 -0.89 -6.07
CA PHE A 282 25.34 -2.29 -5.87
C PHE A 282 26.25 -2.92 -4.83
N ASP A 283 25.65 -3.36 -3.72
CA ASP A 283 26.31 -4.18 -2.72
C ASP A 283 25.57 -5.53 -2.63
N ALA A 284 26.33 -6.62 -2.57
CA ALA A 284 25.75 -7.96 -2.57
C ALA A 284 24.93 -8.23 -1.31
N GLY A 285 25.43 -7.84 -0.13
CA GLY A 285 24.74 -8.10 1.14
C GLY A 285 23.40 -7.37 1.21
N GLU A 286 23.37 -6.12 0.77
CA GLU A 286 22.14 -5.31 0.71
C GLU A 286 21.15 -5.86 -0.33
N ALA A 287 21.65 -6.33 -1.48
CA ALA A 287 20.84 -6.96 -2.50
C ALA A 287 20.20 -8.27 -2.00
N PHE A 288 20.94 -9.12 -1.28
CA PHE A 288 20.40 -10.35 -0.69
C PHE A 288 19.32 -10.06 0.36
N ALA A 289 19.53 -9.07 1.23
CA ALA A 289 18.53 -8.67 2.21
C ALA A 289 17.23 -8.17 1.54
N MET A 290 17.35 -7.36 0.49
CA MET A 290 16.19 -6.87 -0.27
C MET A 290 15.52 -7.96 -1.10
N MET A 291 16.27 -8.93 -1.63
CA MET A 291 15.71 -10.10 -2.31
C MET A 291 14.84 -10.93 -1.36
N ALA A 292 15.32 -11.20 -0.13
CA ALA A 292 14.53 -11.90 0.87
C ALA A 292 13.22 -11.14 1.21
N ALA A 293 13.31 -9.83 1.39
CA ALA A 293 12.13 -8.99 1.62
C ALA A 293 11.16 -8.97 0.44
N SER A 294 11.68 -8.96 -0.80
CA SER A 294 10.85 -9.07 -2.00
C SER A 294 10.14 -10.42 -2.07
N PHE A 295 10.77 -11.51 -1.63
CA PHE A 295 10.11 -12.81 -1.57
C PHE A 295 8.96 -12.80 -0.56
N VAL A 296 9.17 -12.23 0.63
CA VAL A 296 8.12 -12.05 1.64
C VAL A 296 6.98 -11.16 1.11
N ALA A 297 7.29 -10.05 0.46
CA ALA A 297 6.30 -9.13 -0.13
C ALA A 297 5.45 -9.80 -1.21
N LEU A 298 6.02 -10.75 -1.94
CA LEU A 298 5.32 -11.55 -2.95
C LEU A 298 4.35 -12.54 -2.31
N VAL A 299 4.73 -13.16 -1.19
CA VAL A 299 3.88 -14.06 -0.41
C VAL A 299 2.71 -13.27 0.19
N GLU A 300 2.99 -12.12 0.81
CA GLU A 300 1.98 -11.20 1.32
C GLU A 300 1.02 -10.71 0.22
N SER A 301 1.55 -10.25 -0.92
CA SER A 301 0.74 -9.78 -2.05
C SER A 301 -0.15 -10.88 -2.64
N THR A 302 0.30 -12.13 -2.61
CA THR A 302 -0.51 -13.30 -2.99
C THR A 302 -1.73 -13.43 -2.09
N GLY A 303 -1.56 -13.32 -0.77
CA GLY A 303 -2.67 -13.30 0.18
C GLY A 303 -3.61 -12.12 -0.04
N ALA A 304 -3.04 -10.94 -0.25
CA ALA A 304 -3.81 -9.73 -0.52
C ALA A 304 -4.63 -9.82 -1.83
N PHE A 305 -4.08 -10.39 -2.92
CA PHE A 305 -4.85 -10.62 -4.15
C PHE A 305 -6.01 -11.58 -3.93
N ILE A 306 -5.82 -12.64 -3.14
CA ILE A 306 -6.91 -13.56 -2.78
C ILE A 306 -7.99 -12.80 -2.00
N ALA A 307 -7.62 -12.01 -0.99
CA ALA A 307 -8.57 -11.21 -0.21
C ALA A 307 -9.32 -10.19 -1.07
N VAL A 308 -8.61 -9.40 -1.89
CA VAL A 308 -9.19 -8.43 -2.82
C VAL A 308 -10.16 -9.10 -3.80
N SER A 309 -9.80 -10.26 -4.36
CA SER A 309 -10.68 -10.99 -5.28
C SER A 309 -11.99 -11.43 -4.61
N ARG A 310 -11.92 -11.82 -3.33
CA ARG A 310 -13.09 -12.19 -2.54
C ARG A 310 -13.95 -10.98 -2.21
N TYR A 311 -13.36 -9.90 -1.69
CA TYR A 311 -14.10 -8.69 -1.33
C TYR A 311 -14.71 -7.97 -2.54
N ALA A 312 -14.09 -8.07 -3.72
CA ALA A 312 -14.64 -7.52 -4.95
C ALA A 312 -15.72 -8.41 -5.61
N SER A 313 -16.10 -9.55 -4.98
CA SER A 313 -16.94 -10.60 -5.57
C SER A 313 -16.50 -11.00 -6.99
N ALA A 314 -15.19 -11.02 -7.22
CA ALA A 314 -14.62 -11.48 -8.47
C ALA A 314 -14.60 -13.02 -8.49
N THR A 315 -14.58 -13.60 -9.69
CA THR A 315 -14.28 -15.02 -9.84
C THR A 315 -12.90 -15.32 -9.25
N PRO A 316 -12.69 -16.52 -8.67
CA PRO A 316 -11.40 -16.89 -8.11
C PRO A 316 -10.28 -16.63 -9.12
N CYS A 317 -9.28 -15.86 -8.70
CA CYS A 317 -8.20 -15.44 -9.58
C CYS A 317 -7.45 -16.69 -10.09
N PRO A 318 -7.37 -16.93 -11.41
CA PRO A 318 -6.63 -18.06 -11.92
C PRO A 318 -5.13 -17.90 -11.61
N PRO A 319 -4.39 -18.99 -11.35
CA PRO A 319 -2.98 -18.92 -10.96
C PRO A 319 -2.08 -18.13 -11.93
N SER A 320 -2.43 -18.12 -13.23
CA SER A 320 -1.69 -17.35 -14.25
C SER A 320 -1.82 -15.84 -14.05
N VAL A 321 -3.00 -15.35 -13.63
CA VAL A 321 -3.24 -13.92 -13.40
C VAL A 321 -2.54 -13.47 -12.12
N MET A 322 -2.50 -14.32 -11.09
CA MET A 322 -1.73 -14.04 -9.88
C MET A 322 -0.21 -14.00 -10.15
N SER A 323 0.32 -14.96 -10.93
CA SER A 323 1.72 -14.94 -11.37
C SER A 323 2.06 -13.67 -12.16
N ARG A 324 1.19 -13.28 -13.11
CA ARG A 324 1.33 -12.02 -13.86
C ARG A 324 1.29 -10.80 -12.93
N GLY A 325 0.42 -10.83 -11.93
CA GLY A 325 0.32 -9.79 -10.92
C GLY A 325 1.60 -9.57 -10.13
N ILE A 326 2.25 -10.66 -9.72
CA ILE A 326 3.56 -10.64 -9.07
C ILE A 326 4.67 -10.14 -10.00
N GLY A 327 4.63 -10.51 -11.29
CA GLY A 327 5.59 -9.99 -12.27
C GLY A 327 5.54 -8.47 -12.38
N TRP A 328 4.32 -7.91 -12.44
CA TRP A 328 4.11 -6.45 -12.46
C TRP A 328 4.42 -5.77 -11.12
N GLN A 329 4.20 -6.44 -9.99
CA GLN A 329 4.70 -5.96 -8.70
C GLN A 329 6.23 -5.83 -8.72
N GLY A 330 6.94 -6.83 -9.27
CA GLY A 330 8.39 -6.78 -9.45
C GLY A 330 8.82 -5.59 -10.32
N VAL A 331 8.12 -5.34 -11.44
CA VAL A 331 8.35 -4.12 -12.25
C VAL A 331 8.13 -2.85 -11.43
N GLY A 332 7.14 -2.84 -10.54
CA GLY A 332 6.92 -1.72 -9.64
C GLY A 332 8.03 -1.52 -8.61
N ILE A 333 8.67 -2.59 -8.13
CA ILE A 333 9.87 -2.50 -7.27
C ILE A 333 11.05 -1.95 -8.09
N LEU A 334 11.20 -2.36 -9.35
CA LEU A 334 12.22 -1.82 -10.26
C LEU A 334 12.03 -0.31 -10.45
N LEU A 335 10.80 0.14 -10.71
CA LEU A 335 10.48 1.57 -10.80
C LEU A 335 10.79 2.30 -9.49
N GLY A 336 10.48 1.69 -8.34
CA GLY A 336 10.85 2.23 -7.03
C GLY A 336 12.37 2.39 -6.84
N GLY A 337 13.16 1.42 -7.31
CA GLY A 337 14.62 1.52 -7.33
C GLY A 337 15.16 2.58 -8.30
N ILE A 338 14.54 2.75 -9.47
CA ILE A 338 14.94 3.76 -10.45
C ILE A 338 14.64 5.18 -9.95
N PHE A 339 13.44 5.42 -9.44
CA PHE A 339 13.03 6.74 -8.93
C PHE A 339 13.56 7.02 -7.52
N GLY A 340 13.94 5.99 -6.76
CA GLY A 340 14.48 6.13 -5.41
C GLY A 340 13.41 6.41 -4.37
N THR A 341 12.49 5.46 -4.20
CA THR A 341 11.37 5.54 -3.24
C THR A 341 11.73 5.19 -1.80
N ALA A 342 12.98 4.80 -1.51
CA ALA A 342 13.46 4.27 -0.22
C ALA A 342 12.76 2.99 0.30
N ASN A 343 11.65 2.58 -0.31
CA ASN A 343 10.87 1.40 0.04
C ASN A 343 10.37 0.70 -1.25
N GLY A 344 10.17 -0.61 -1.19
CA GLY A 344 9.60 -1.41 -2.27
C GLY A 344 8.07 -1.36 -2.30
N THR A 345 7.49 -1.90 -3.37
CA THR A 345 6.03 -1.90 -3.56
C THR A 345 5.41 -3.26 -3.24
N SER A 346 4.23 -3.22 -2.62
CA SER A 346 3.37 -4.39 -2.35
C SER A 346 1.90 -3.99 -2.49
N VAL A 347 1.02 -4.99 -2.54
CA VAL A 347 -0.42 -4.74 -2.50
C VAL A 347 -0.80 -4.16 -1.13
N SER A 348 -1.52 -3.04 -1.13
CA SER A 348 -1.95 -2.37 0.09
C SER A 348 -3.06 -3.17 0.79
N VAL A 349 -2.69 -3.76 1.93
CA VAL A 349 -3.60 -4.52 2.81
C VAL A 349 -4.72 -3.64 3.35
N GLU A 350 -4.40 -2.40 3.69
CA GLU A 350 -5.35 -1.40 4.19
C GLU A 350 -6.46 -1.15 3.18
N ASN A 351 -6.09 -1.00 1.89
CA ASN A 351 -7.04 -0.85 0.82
C ASN A 351 -7.83 -2.13 0.53
N ALA A 352 -7.23 -3.31 0.71
CA ALA A 352 -7.98 -4.57 0.64
C ALA A 352 -9.05 -4.65 1.74
N GLY A 353 -8.73 -4.22 2.97
CA GLY A 353 -9.69 -4.11 4.08
C GLY A 353 -10.78 -3.07 3.80
N LEU A 354 -10.43 -1.94 3.17
CA LEU A 354 -11.38 -0.91 2.75
C LEU A 354 -12.44 -1.46 1.78
N LEU A 355 -12.07 -2.36 0.87
CA LEU A 355 -13.04 -3.03 -0.01
C LEU A 355 -14.04 -3.89 0.78
N GLY A 356 -13.57 -4.54 1.86
CA GLY A 356 -14.42 -5.33 2.76
C GLY A 356 -15.43 -4.46 3.52
N LEU A 357 -15.05 -3.25 3.91
CA LEU A 357 -15.93 -2.29 4.60
C LEU A 357 -16.93 -1.61 3.64
N THR A 358 -16.42 -1.06 2.53
CA THR A 358 -17.23 -0.26 1.59
C THR A 358 -18.08 -1.11 0.65
N ARG A 359 -17.70 -2.38 0.46
CA ARG A 359 -18.33 -3.32 -0.47
C ARG A 359 -18.36 -2.80 -1.92
N VAL A 360 -17.36 -2.01 -2.31
CA VAL A 360 -17.19 -1.45 -3.66
C VAL A 360 -15.97 -2.07 -4.32
N GLY A 361 -16.16 -3.10 -5.15
CA GLY A 361 -15.09 -3.81 -5.86
C GLY A 361 -14.67 -3.19 -7.20
N SER A 362 -15.07 -1.95 -7.50
CA SER A 362 -14.93 -1.38 -8.85
C SER A 362 -13.49 -0.99 -9.17
N ARG A 363 -12.95 -1.47 -10.32
CA ARG A 363 -11.59 -1.10 -10.77
C ARG A 363 -11.43 0.40 -11.02
N ARG A 364 -12.49 1.05 -11.52
CA ARG A 364 -12.45 2.48 -11.87
C ARG A 364 -12.14 3.32 -10.64
N VAL A 365 -12.66 2.95 -9.47
CA VAL A 365 -12.42 3.66 -8.21
C VAL A 365 -10.93 3.64 -7.85
N VAL A 366 -10.29 2.48 -7.95
CA VAL A 366 -8.84 2.33 -7.69
C VAL A 366 -7.99 3.06 -8.74
N GLN A 367 -8.43 3.12 -10.00
CA GLN A 367 -7.77 3.92 -11.03
C GLN A 367 -7.87 5.42 -10.77
N ILE A 368 -9.03 5.91 -10.30
CA ILE A 368 -9.19 7.30 -9.87
C ILE A 368 -8.30 7.59 -8.66
N SER A 369 -8.20 6.65 -7.71
CA SER A 369 -7.28 6.76 -6.57
C SER A 369 -5.82 6.92 -7.03
N ALA A 370 -5.38 6.13 -8.01
CA ALA A 370 -4.05 6.28 -8.60
C ALA A 370 -3.84 7.64 -9.27
N GLY A 371 -4.89 8.20 -9.90
CA GLY A 371 -4.90 9.56 -10.41
C GLY A 371 -4.65 10.60 -9.31
N PHE A 372 -5.33 10.46 -8.16
CA PHE A 372 -5.07 11.30 -6.99
C PHE A 372 -3.65 11.16 -6.45
N MET A 373 -3.11 9.94 -6.38
CA MET A 373 -1.73 9.71 -5.93
C MET A 373 -0.71 10.45 -6.81
N ILE A 374 -0.87 10.40 -8.13
CA ILE A 374 0.01 11.11 -9.07
C ILE A 374 -0.19 12.63 -8.94
N PHE A 375 -1.44 13.09 -8.87
CA PHE A 375 -1.77 14.51 -8.76
C PHE A 375 -1.19 15.15 -7.49
N PHE A 376 -1.41 14.53 -6.32
CA PHE A 376 -0.90 15.02 -5.04
C PHE A 376 0.61 14.80 -4.85
N SER A 377 1.19 13.84 -5.56
CA SER A 377 2.64 13.71 -5.64
C SER A 377 3.30 14.92 -6.33
N ILE A 378 2.69 15.40 -7.42
CA ILE A 378 3.20 16.56 -8.17
C ILE A 378 2.98 17.86 -7.38
N LEU A 379 1.84 17.98 -6.68
CA LEU A 379 1.52 19.11 -5.82
C LEU A 379 2.13 18.91 -4.43
N GLY A 380 3.40 19.28 -4.32
CA GLY A 380 4.25 18.97 -3.18
C GLY A 380 3.77 19.53 -1.84
N GLU A 381 3.10 20.68 -1.83
CA GLU A 381 2.54 21.22 -0.58
C GLU A 381 1.14 20.68 -0.27
N ALA A 382 0.35 20.31 -1.28
CA ALA A 382 -1.04 19.92 -1.09
C ALA A 382 -1.19 18.63 -0.23
N HIS A 383 -0.26 17.68 -0.37
CA HIS A 383 -0.26 16.49 0.49
C HIS A 383 0.38 16.73 1.86
N ALA A 384 1.12 17.82 2.06
CA ALA A 384 1.71 18.16 3.36
C ALA A 384 0.69 18.74 4.35
N PHE A 385 -0.43 19.25 3.84
CA PHE A 385 -1.58 19.73 4.62
C PHE A 385 -2.56 18.62 5.04
N MET A 386 -2.48 17.45 4.41
CA MET A 386 -3.29 16.26 4.73
C MET A 386 -2.54 15.37 5.71
#